data_AF-A0A7J9I3P1-F1
#
_entry.id   AF-A0A7J9I3P1-F1
#
_cell.length_a   1.000
_cell.length_b   1.000
_cell.length_c   1.000
_cell.angle_alpha   90.00
_cell.angle_beta   90.00
_cell.angle_gamma   90.00
#
_symmetry.space_group_name_H-M   'P 1'
#
loop_
_entity.id
_entity.type
_entity.pdbx_description
1 polymer ?
#
loop_
_entity_poly.entity_id
_entity_poly.type
_entity_poly.pdbx_seq_one_letter_code
_entity_poly.pdbx_strand_id
1 'polypeptide(L)'
;AKREAEDRIVPRSVDADDSDVEEKLEQEEQLKAKEAELLRGNPLLNNPTSFGVKRRWDDDVVFKNQARGETKPQKRFINDTIRNDFHRKFLLKYMK
;
A
#
# COMPACT_ATOMS: atom_id res chain seq x y z
N ALA A 1 31.59 -67.24 52.58
CA ALA A 1 31.36 -67.14 51.13
C ALA A 1 30.78 -65.76 50.83
N LYS A 2 31.42 -65.00 49.94
CA LYS A 2 31.02 -63.66 49.47
C LYS A 2 30.33 -63.79 48.10
N ARG A 3 29.56 -62.76 47.72
CA ARG A 3 28.87 -62.45 46.44
C ARG A 3 27.34 -62.59 46.56
N GLU A 4 26.50 -61.66 46.15
CA GLU A 4 26.61 -60.35 45.49
C GLU A 4 25.29 -59.62 45.76
N ALA A 5 25.33 -58.31 45.98
CA ALA A 5 24.18 -57.49 46.33
C ALA A 5 23.21 -57.34 45.15
N GLU A 6 21.91 -57.39 45.44
CA GLU A 6 20.84 -57.15 44.47
C GLU A 6 20.93 -55.74 43.88
N ASP A 7 20.97 -55.66 42.55
CA ASP A 7 20.84 -54.44 41.76
C ASP A 7 19.46 -53.79 42.01
N ARG A 8 19.43 -52.81 42.91
CA ARG A 8 18.25 -51.96 43.14
C ARG A 8 18.27 -50.80 42.15
N ILE A 9 17.90 -51.09 40.91
CA ILE A 9 17.63 -50.06 39.89
C ILE A 9 16.35 -49.33 40.28
N VAL A 10 16.49 -48.09 40.74
CA VAL A 10 15.37 -47.18 40.94
C VAL A 10 14.98 -46.62 39.57
N PRO A 11 13.73 -46.75 39.11
CA PRO A 11 13.33 -46.16 37.84
C PRO A 11 13.39 -44.63 37.97
N ARG A 12 14.23 -44.03 37.12
CA ARG A 12 14.29 -42.58 36.90
C ARG A 12 12.91 -42.13 36.44
N SER A 13 12.24 -41.31 37.24
CA SER A 13 10.97 -40.64 36.93
C SER A 13 11.07 -39.96 35.55
N VAL A 14 10.23 -40.40 34.60
CA VAL A 14 10.21 -39.99 33.19
C VAL A 14 9.24 -38.83 32.94
N ASP A 15 8.58 -38.31 33.98
CA ASP A 15 7.41 -37.44 33.80
C ASP A 15 7.73 -35.93 33.69
N ALA A 16 9.00 -35.54 33.60
CA ALA A 16 9.41 -34.12 33.56
C ALA A 16 9.73 -33.59 32.15
N ASP A 17 9.89 -34.45 31.13
CA ASP A 17 10.24 -34.02 29.76
C ASP A 17 9.01 -33.91 28.84
N ASP A 18 7.93 -34.66 29.08
CA ASP A 18 6.74 -34.66 28.20
C ASP A 18 5.86 -33.40 28.37
N SER A 19 5.75 -32.85 29.58
CA SER A 19 4.96 -31.63 29.84
C SER A 19 5.49 -30.40 29.12
N ASP A 20 6.82 -30.30 28.99
CA ASP A 20 7.51 -29.14 28.41
C ASP A 20 7.44 -29.13 26.87
N VAL A 21 7.22 -30.31 26.25
CA VAL A 21 7.03 -30.46 24.81
C VAL A 21 5.61 -30.07 24.40
N GLU A 22 4.61 -30.46 25.20
CA GLU A 22 3.21 -30.14 24.97
C GLU A 22 2.96 -28.62 25.07
N GLU A 23 3.49 -27.96 26.11
CA GLU A 23 3.38 -26.49 26.27
C GLU A 23 4.00 -25.73 25.09
N LYS A 24 5.10 -26.21 24.52
CA LYS A 24 5.73 -25.55 23.36
C LYS A 24 4.91 -25.70 22.08
N LEU A 25 4.32 -26.87 21.87
CA LEU A 25 3.42 -27.13 20.75
C LEU A 25 2.17 -26.24 20.82
N GLU A 26 1.56 -26.12 22.00
CA GLU A 26 0.41 -25.25 22.22
C GLU A 26 0.76 -23.77 22.00
N GLN A 27 1.93 -23.33 22.47
CA GLN A 27 2.42 -21.97 22.23
C GLN A 27 2.65 -21.71 20.74
N GLU A 28 3.26 -22.65 20.02
CA GLU A 28 3.50 -22.53 18.59
C GLU A 28 2.18 -22.48 17.80
N GLU A 29 1.21 -23.30 18.17
CA GLU A 29 -0.12 -23.32 17.54
C GLU A 29 -0.89 -22.02 17.83
N GLN A 30 -0.82 -21.50 19.05
CA GLN A 30 -1.40 -20.21 19.42
C GLN A 30 -0.73 -19.04 18.68
N LEU A 31 0.58 -19.08 18.49
CA LEU A 31 1.32 -18.06 17.73
C LEU A 31 0.92 -18.10 16.26
N LYS A 32 0.80 -19.29 15.68
CA LYS A 32 0.35 -19.50 14.29
C LYS A 32 -1.10 -19.06 14.08
N ALA A 33 -1.98 -19.33 15.04
CA ALA A 33 -3.36 -18.86 15.01
C ALA A 33 -3.44 -17.32 15.08
N LYS A 34 -2.65 -16.70 15.97
CA LYS A 34 -2.53 -15.23 16.05
C LYS A 34 -1.97 -14.62 14.77
N GLU A 35 -0.97 -15.25 14.16
CA GLU A 35 -0.40 -14.79 12.89
C GLU A 35 -1.43 -14.87 11.75
N ALA A 36 -2.18 -15.97 11.66
CA ALA A 36 -3.25 -16.13 10.69
C ALA A 36 -4.40 -15.13 10.89
N GLU A 37 -4.76 -14.83 12.14
CA GLU A 37 -5.79 -13.82 12.47
C GLU A 37 -5.31 -12.40 12.13
N LEU A 38 -4.04 -12.09 12.42
CA LEU A 38 -3.42 -10.80 12.10
C LEU A 38 -3.27 -10.58 10.59
N LEU A 39 -3.03 -11.66 9.84
CA LEU A 39 -3.02 -11.65 8.37
C LEU A 39 -4.43 -11.48 7.79
N ARG A 40 -5.47 -12.06 8.41
CA ARG A 40 -6.87 -11.92 7.97
C ARG A 40 -7.47 -10.55 8.31
N GLY A 41 -7.07 -9.98 9.44
CA GLY A 41 -7.58 -8.71 9.96
C GLY A 41 -7.00 -7.45 9.30
N ASN A 42 -5.97 -7.59 8.46
CA ASN A 42 -5.30 -6.44 7.85
C ASN A 42 -5.84 -6.14 6.42
N PRO A 43 -6.73 -5.14 6.26
CA PRO A 43 -7.26 -4.75 4.95
C PRO A 43 -6.19 -4.17 3.99
N LEU A 44 -4.99 -3.83 4.49
CA LEU A 44 -3.86 -3.41 3.65
C LEU A 44 -3.15 -4.62 2.98
N LEU A 45 -3.27 -5.82 3.54
CA LEU A 45 -2.65 -7.04 3.01
C LEU A 45 -3.60 -7.89 2.16
N ASN A 46 -4.92 -7.78 2.37
CA ASN A 46 -5.93 -8.58 1.67
C ASN A 46 -6.47 -7.96 0.37
N ASN A 47 -5.95 -6.80 -0.02
CA ASN A 47 -6.23 -6.26 -1.35
C ASN A 47 -4.99 -6.53 -2.21
N PRO A 48 -5.02 -7.49 -3.16
CA PRO A 48 -4.11 -7.43 -4.29
C PRO A 48 -4.49 -6.15 -5.02
N THR A 49 -3.89 -5.03 -4.64
CA THR A 49 -4.02 -3.77 -5.33
C THR A 49 -3.55 -4.04 -6.74
N SER A 50 -4.50 -4.36 -7.63
CA SER A 50 -4.18 -4.52 -9.03
C SER A 50 -3.59 -3.18 -9.43
N PHE A 51 -2.29 -3.14 -9.67
CA PHE A 51 -1.61 -2.02 -10.31
C PHE A 51 -2.12 -1.80 -11.75
N GLY A 52 -3.17 -2.52 -12.16
CA GLY A 52 -3.99 -2.19 -13.31
C GLY A 52 -4.59 -0.79 -13.15
N VAL A 53 -3.98 0.15 -13.86
CA VAL A 53 -4.53 1.50 -14.04
C VAL A 53 -5.96 1.34 -14.56
N LYS A 54 -6.95 1.62 -13.71
CA LYS A 54 -8.35 1.69 -14.12
C LYS A 54 -8.47 2.73 -15.24
N ARG A 55 -9.16 2.35 -16.31
CA ARG A 55 -9.47 3.23 -17.45
C ARG A 55 -10.08 4.53 -16.94
N ARG A 56 -9.50 5.66 -17.34
CA ARG A 56 -9.92 6.97 -16.87
C ARG A 56 -11.06 7.49 -17.75
N TRP A 57 -11.96 8.29 -17.19
CA TRP A 57 -13.11 8.83 -17.93
C TRP A 57 -12.68 9.67 -19.15
N ASP A 58 -11.46 10.18 -19.14
CA ASP A 58 -10.90 10.99 -20.21
C ASP A 58 -10.18 10.16 -21.27
N ASP A 59 -9.95 8.85 -21.10
CA ASP A 59 -9.08 8.04 -21.97
C ASP A 59 -9.55 7.98 -23.44
N ASP A 60 -10.86 8.12 -23.70
CA ASP A 60 -11.44 8.14 -25.06
C ASP A 60 -11.50 9.54 -25.71
N VAL A 61 -10.98 10.59 -25.06
CA VAL A 61 -11.02 11.95 -25.61
C VAL A 61 -9.97 12.09 -26.73
N VAL A 62 -10.46 12.36 -27.96
CA VAL A 62 -9.64 12.48 -29.18
C VAL A 62 -8.67 13.67 -29.19
N PHE A 63 -8.94 14.72 -28.40
CA PHE A 63 -8.08 15.89 -28.27
C PHE A 63 -7.49 15.98 -26.86
N LYS A 64 -6.18 15.80 -26.73
CA LYS A 64 -5.45 15.91 -25.46
C LYS A 64 -4.55 17.13 -25.47
N ASN A 65 -4.43 17.82 -24.34
CA ASN A 65 -3.37 18.80 -24.09
C ASN A 65 -3.23 19.91 -25.16
N GLN A 66 -4.34 20.39 -25.74
CA GLN A 66 -4.32 21.30 -26.90
C GLN A 66 -3.62 22.64 -26.60
N ALA A 67 -3.68 23.11 -25.35
CA ALA A 67 -3.03 24.35 -24.90
C ALA A 67 -1.67 24.11 -24.21
N ARG A 68 -1.11 22.90 -24.29
CA ARG A 68 0.15 22.58 -23.61
C ARG A 68 1.30 23.34 -24.29
N GLY A 69 1.89 24.27 -23.54
CA GLY A 69 2.99 25.09 -24.04
C GLY A 69 2.55 26.36 -24.77
N GLU A 70 1.25 26.70 -24.75
CA GLU A 70 0.79 27.95 -25.34
C GLU A 70 1.45 29.16 -24.67
N THR A 71 2.03 30.05 -25.48
CA THR A 71 2.74 31.22 -24.98
C THR A 71 1.74 32.22 -24.41
N LYS A 72 1.85 32.50 -23.12
CA LYS A 72 1.03 33.54 -22.48
C LYS A 72 1.36 34.91 -23.11
N PRO A 73 0.35 35.72 -23.46
CA PRO A 73 0.59 37.06 -24.00
C PRO A 73 1.34 37.89 -22.95
N GLN A 74 2.52 38.38 -23.33
CA GLN A 74 3.34 39.23 -22.48
C GLN A 74 2.71 40.62 -22.35
N LYS A 75 2.89 41.26 -21.18
CA LYS A 75 2.47 42.64 -20.98
C LYS A 75 3.33 43.55 -21.86
N ARG A 76 2.72 44.16 -22.87
CA ARG A 76 3.39 45.06 -23.81
C ARG A 76 2.59 46.34 -23.97
N PHE A 77 3.29 47.44 -24.17
CA PHE A 77 2.70 48.70 -24.61
C PHE A 77 2.88 48.83 -26.12
N ILE A 78 1.80 49.22 -26.80
CA ILE A 78 1.79 49.47 -28.25
C ILE A 78 1.30 50.89 -28.45
N ASN A 79 2.11 51.73 -29.11
CA ASN A 79 1.73 53.08 -29.49
C ASN A 79 0.86 53.07 -30.77
N ASP A 80 -0.31 52.46 -30.68
CA ASP A 80 -1.32 52.36 -31.76
C ASP A 80 -2.70 52.26 -31.08
N THR A 81 -3.66 53.10 -31.45
CA THR A 81 -4.97 53.19 -30.79
C THR A 81 -5.91 52.03 -31.13
N ILE A 82 -5.73 51.37 -32.28
CA ILE A 82 -6.65 50.33 -32.77
C ILE A 82 -6.07 48.92 -32.64
N ARG A 83 -4.74 48.76 -32.63
CA ARG A 83 -4.09 47.44 -32.50
C ARG A 83 -3.67 47.09 -31.08
N ASN A 84 -3.73 48.04 -30.15
CA ASN A 84 -3.36 47.79 -28.76
C ASN A 84 -4.27 46.73 -28.11
N ASP A 85 -3.76 46.16 -27.02
CA ASP A 85 -4.44 45.10 -26.27
C ASP A 85 -5.77 45.57 -25.64
N PHE A 86 -5.90 46.87 -25.35
CA PHE A 86 -7.13 47.46 -24.83
C PHE A 86 -8.23 47.47 -25.89
N HIS A 87 -7.96 47.96 -27.09
CA HIS A 87 -8.92 48.06 -28.17
C HIS A 87 -9.39 46.68 -28.62
N ARG A 88 -8.47 45.71 -28.75
CA ARG A 88 -8.83 44.30 -29.04
C ARG A 88 -9.78 43.72 -27.98
N LYS A 89 -9.52 43.96 -26.69
CA LYS A 89 -10.41 43.54 -25.59
C LYS A 89 -11.75 44.29 -25.59
N PHE A 90 -11.73 45.57 -25.94
CA PHE A 90 -12.94 46.40 -26.02
C PHE A 90 -13.89 45.87 -27.10
N LEU A 91 -13.40 45.63 -28.32
CA LEU A 91 -14.21 45.09 -29.41
C LEU A 91 -14.78 43.71 -29.05
N LEU A 92 -13.96 42.79 -28.53
CA LEU A 92 -14.41 41.46 -28.07
C LEU A 92 -15.51 41.53 -26.99
N LYS A 93 -15.47 42.55 -26.13
CA LYS A 93 -16.43 42.72 -25.02
C LYS A 93 -17.73 43.37 -25.46
N TYR A 94 -17.68 44.35 -26.37
CA TYR A 94 -18.81 45.24 -26.65
C TYR A 94 -19.39 45.12 -28.07
N MET A 95 -18.71 44.46 -29.00
CA MET A 95 -19.09 44.41 -30.42
C MET A 95 -19.19 42.98 -30.96
N LYS A 96 -19.80 42.09 -30.17
CA LYS A 96 -19.92 40.66 -30.49
C LYS A 96 -20.54 40.39 -31.86
#